data_AF-A0A2E9LNY5-F1
#
_entry.id   AF-A0A2E9LNY5-F1
#
_cell.length_a   1.000
_cell.length_b   1.000
_cell.length_c   1.000
_cell.angle_alpha   90.00
_cell.angle_beta   90.00
_cell.angle_gamma   90.00
#
_symmetry.space_group_name_H-M   'P 1'
#
loop_
_entity.id
_entity.type
_entity.pdbx_description
1 polymer ?
#
loop_
_entity_poly.entity_id
_entity_poly.type
_entity_poly.pdbx_seq_one_letter_code
_entity_poly.pdbx_strand_id
1 'polypeptide(L)'
;MVETGYDPKGTRALILGAGGAARGIMLALIRGGVDSLVIANRTLERADTLSELSIESGVHCQSVPISGDPLTEAAASADLIVNCTSVGMSHGPDEYGSPLSADQIPATAIVNDVVYNPLETPLIKQAQIAKATALGGLHMLVYQGVLSFQMWTGQDAPVDVMLEAATKEMASRSA
;
A
#
# COMPACT_ATOMS: atom_id res chain seq x y z
N MET A 1 -2.26 -8.69 1.62
CA MET A 1 -2.99 -9.61 0.72
C MET A 1 -3.23 -10.99 1.33
N VAL A 2 -2.39 -11.48 2.24
CA VAL A 2 -2.63 -12.76 2.94
C VAL A 2 -4.02 -12.79 3.59
N GLU A 3 -4.46 -11.67 4.19
CA GLU A 3 -5.79 -11.52 4.78
C GLU A 3 -6.95 -11.70 3.79
N THR A 4 -6.79 -11.25 2.55
CA THR A 4 -7.83 -11.32 1.52
C THR A 4 -7.69 -12.53 0.59
N GLY A 5 -6.58 -13.27 0.68
CA GLY A 5 -6.21 -14.28 -0.31
C GLY A 5 -6.02 -13.70 -1.72
N TYR A 6 -5.85 -12.37 -1.86
CA TYR A 6 -5.77 -11.72 -3.16
C TYR A 6 -4.50 -12.10 -3.92
N ASP A 7 -4.68 -12.52 -5.17
CA ASP A 7 -3.61 -12.80 -6.12
C ASP A 7 -3.34 -11.56 -6.97
N PRO A 8 -2.15 -10.92 -6.89
CA PRO A 8 -1.82 -9.77 -7.70
C PRO A 8 -1.59 -10.12 -9.19
N LYS A 9 -1.62 -11.40 -9.56
CA LYS A 9 -1.36 -11.85 -10.93
C LYS A 9 -2.33 -11.23 -11.93
N GLY A 10 -1.78 -10.60 -12.98
CA GLY A 10 -2.57 -9.99 -14.05
C GLY A 10 -3.25 -8.67 -13.67
N THR A 11 -2.93 -8.09 -12.51
CA THR A 11 -3.59 -6.88 -12.00
C THR A 11 -2.78 -5.64 -12.38
N ARG A 12 -3.45 -4.49 -12.52
CA ARG A 12 -2.82 -3.18 -12.71
C ARG A 12 -2.73 -2.49 -11.36
N ALA A 13 -1.52 -2.19 -10.92
CA ALA A 13 -1.30 -1.65 -9.58
C ALA A 13 -0.75 -0.21 -9.61
N LEU A 14 -1.35 0.66 -8.81
CA LEU A 14 -0.89 2.01 -8.52
C LEU A 14 -0.19 2.03 -7.15
N ILE A 15 1.05 2.48 -7.11
CA ILE A 15 1.82 2.70 -5.88
C ILE A 15 1.94 4.20 -5.64
N LEU A 16 1.46 4.67 -4.49
CA LEU A 16 1.58 6.06 -4.06
C LEU A 16 2.80 6.20 -3.15
N GLY A 17 3.81 6.92 -3.59
CA GLY A 17 5.10 7.09 -2.92
C GLY A 17 6.21 6.22 -3.53
N ALA A 18 7.45 6.72 -3.44
CA ALA A 18 8.63 6.04 -3.96
C ALA A 18 9.72 5.83 -2.87
N GLY A 19 9.29 5.45 -1.66
CA GLY A 19 10.16 5.18 -0.51
C GLY A 19 10.61 3.72 -0.39
N GLY A 20 11.17 3.36 0.76
CA GLY A 20 11.63 1.98 1.04
C GLY A 20 10.50 0.95 1.00
N ALA A 21 9.34 1.28 1.59
CA ALA A 21 8.16 0.41 1.55
C ALA A 21 7.69 0.17 0.11
N ALA A 22 7.62 1.25 -0.70
CA ALA A 22 7.24 1.18 -2.10
C ALA A 22 8.16 0.23 -2.90
N ARG A 23 9.48 0.32 -2.71
CA ARG A 23 10.44 -0.59 -3.36
C ARG A 23 10.19 -2.06 -3.01
N GLY A 24 9.96 -2.36 -1.73
CA GLY A 24 9.66 -3.73 -1.29
C GLY A 24 8.36 -4.27 -1.88
N ILE A 25 7.30 -3.45 -1.83
CA ILE A 25 5.99 -3.79 -2.39
C ILE A 25 6.05 -3.98 -3.90
N MET A 26 6.71 -3.07 -4.62
CA MET A 26 6.93 -3.16 -6.06
C MET A 26 7.58 -4.50 -6.44
N LEU A 27 8.67 -4.89 -5.76
CA LEU A 27 9.33 -6.17 -6.01
C LEU A 27 8.43 -7.37 -5.67
N ALA A 28 7.62 -7.27 -4.61
CA ALA A 28 6.67 -8.33 -4.25
C ALA A 28 5.56 -8.48 -5.29
N LEU A 29 5.02 -7.38 -5.84
CA LEU A 29 4.02 -7.39 -6.90
C LEU A 29 4.57 -7.95 -8.21
N ILE A 30 5.79 -7.56 -8.59
CA ILE A 30 6.48 -8.11 -9.77
C ILE A 30 6.62 -9.63 -9.65
N ARG A 31 7.09 -10.13 -8.50
CA ARG A 31 7.20 -11.57 -8.22
C ARG A 31 5.85 -12.28 -8.20
N GLY A 32 4.80 -11.56 -7.82
CA GLY A 32 3.41 -12.03 -7.85
C GLY A 32 2.79 -12.03 -9.26
N GLY A 33 3.48 -11.54 -10.29
CA GLY A 33 2.99 -11.55 -11.67
C GLY A 33 2.00 -10.43 -11.99
N VAL A 34 2.15 -9.27 -11.34
CA VAL A 34 1.42 -8.03 -11.70
C VAL A 34 1.58 -7.73 -13.20
N ASP A 35 0.51 -7.26 -13.85
CA ASP A 35 0.52 -6.97 -15.30
C ASP A 35 1.27 -5.66 -15.59
N SER A 36 0.94 -4.62 -14.83
CA SER A 36 1.58 -3.31 -14.97
C SER A 36 1.56 -2.51 -13.68
N LEU A 37 2.49 -1.56 -13.60
CA LEU A 37 2.67 -0.68 -12.45
C LEU A 37 2.55 0.79 -12.87
N VAL A 38 1.97 1.61 -11.99
CA VAL A 38 2.13 3.06 -12.00
C VAL A 38 2.66 3.49 -10.65
N ILE A 39 3.71 4.31 -10.63
CA ILE A 39 4.32 4.82 -9.39
C ILE A 39 4.13 6.33 -9.36
N ALA A 40 3.29 6.79 -8.45
CA ALA A 40 3.04 8.21 -8.24
C ALA A 40 3.91 8.74 -7.11
N ASN A 41 4.65 9.83 -7.31
CA ASN A 41 5.44 10.42 -6.21
C ASN A 41 5.53 11.95 -6.31
N ARG A 42 5.77 12.59 -5.15
CA ARG A 42 5.96 14.05 -5.09
C ARG A 42 7.22 14.51 -5.81
N THR A 43 8.29 13.74 -5.69
CA THR A 43 9.55 13.96 -6.41
C THR A 43 9.60 12.94 -7.53
N LEU A 44 9.31 13.38 -8.76
CA LEU A 44 9.09 12.49 -9.90
C LEU A 44 10.30 11.58 -10.16
N GLU A 45 11.51 12.11 -9.99
CA GLU A 45 12.77 11.39 -10.22
C GLU A 45 12.90 10.12 -9.36
N ARG A 46 12.30 10.13 -8.16
CA ARG A 46 12.27 8.93 -7.30
C ARG A 46 11.32 7.86 -7.84
N ALA A 47 10.19 8.28 -8.44
CA ALA A 47 9.29 7.36 -9.11
C ALA A 47 9.93 6.80 -10.38
N ASP A 48 10.62 7.65 -11.16
CA ASP A 48 11.38 7.24 -12.35
C ASP A 48 12.38 6.12 -12.01
N THR A 49 13.16 6.29 -10.95
CA THR A 49 14.13 5.29 -10.48
C THR A 49 13.48 3.92 -10.18
N LEU A 50 12.29 3.91 -9.57
CA LEU A 50 11.58 2.66 -9.29
C LEU A 50 10.90 2.10 -10.54
N SER A 51 10.47 2.97 -11.45
CA SER A 51 9.90 2.59 -12.75
C SER A 51 10.94 1.90 -13.62
N GLU A 52 12.15 2.44 -13.71
CA GLU A 52 13.29 1.82 -14.39
C GLU A 52 13.60 0.44 -13.83
N LEU A 53 13.68 0.31 -12.49
CA LEU A 53 13.91 -0.98 -11.84
C LEU A 53 12.79 -2.01 -12.13
N SER A 54 11.54 -1.55 -12.24
CA SER A 54 10.41 -2.41 -12.59
C SER A 54 10.51 -2.91 -14.03
N ILE A 55 10.91 -2.02 -14.95
CA ILE A 55 11.11 -2.34 -16.37
C ILE A 55 12.29 -3.32 -16.54
N GLU A 56 13.41 -3.09 -15.84
CA GLU A 56 14.54 -4.02 -15.80
C GLU A 56 14.14 -5.41 -15.27
N SER A 57 13.13 -5.46 -14.40
CA SER A 57 12.56 -6.70 -13.87
C SER A 57 11.49 -7.33 -14.77
N GLY A 58 11.24 -6.76 -15.96
CA GLY A 58 10.35 -7.32 -16.99
C GLY A 58 8.88 -6.93 -16.87
N VAL A 59 8.53 -5.93 -16.05
CA VAL A 59 7.15 -5.45 -15.89
C VAL A 59 7.04 -4.01 -16.40
N HIS A 60 6.00 -3.74 -17.20
CA HIS A 60 5.74 -2.38 -17.67
C HIS A 60 5.41 -1.47 -16.47
N CYS A 61 6.10 -0.34 -16.39
CA CYS A 61 5.89 0.64 -15.33
C CYS A 61 5.90 2.06 -15.89
N GLN A 62 5.05 2.92 -15.32
CA GLN A 62 5.04 4.36 -15.57
C GLN A 62 5.20 5.12 -14.26
N SER A 63 5.85 6.28 -14.33
CA SER A 63 5.94 7.24 -13.23
C SER A 63 5.03 8.44 -13.50
N VAL A 64 4.34 8.92 -12.46
CA VAL A 64 3.47 10.10 -12.55
C VAL A 64 3.64 11.01 -11.34
N PRO A 65 3.31 12.31 -11.45
CA PRO A 65 3.18 13.18 -10.28
C PRO A 65 2.10 12.65 -9.32
N ILE A 66 2.30 12.82 -8.01
CA ILE A 66 1.32 12.43 -6.97
C ILE A 66 0.13 13.40 -6.86
N SER A 67 -0.18 14.14 -7.91
CA SER A 67 -1.32 15.05 -7.98
C SER A 67 -1.69 15.35 -9.43
N GLY A 68 -2.90 15.88 -9.63
CA GLY A 68 -3.41 16.27 -10.94
C GLY A 68 -3.98 15.11 -11.77
N ASP A 69 -4.24 15.40 -13.04
CA ASP A 69 -4.92 14.48 -13.96
C ASP A 69 -4.18 13.14 -14.14
N PRO A 70 -2.84 13.07 -14.25
CA PRO A 70 -2.14 11.79 -14.40
C PRO A 70 -2.38 10.82 -13.23
N LEU A 71 -2.45 11.35 -12.00
CA LEU A 71 -2.77 10.53 -10.82
C LEU A 71 -4.22 10.02 -10.90
N THR A 72 -5.15 10.89 -11.30
CA THR A 72 -6.58 10.56 -11.39
C THR A 72 -6.81 9.46 -12.42
N GLU A 73 -6.17 9.55 -13.58
CA GLU A 73 -6.24 8.53 -14.64
C GLU A 73 -5.62 7.20 -14.19
N ALA A 74 -4.47 7.26 -13.52
CA ALA A 74 -3.84 6.07 -12.95
C ALA A 74 -4.70 5.38 -11.89
N ALA A 75 -5.33 6.16 -10.99
CA ALA A 75 -6.22 5.62 -9.96
C ALA A 75 -7.48 5.01 -10.55
N ALA A 76 -8.11 5.68 -11.52
CA ALA A 76 -9.33 5.21 -12.18
C ALA A 76 -9.13 3.89 -12.96
N SER A 77 -7.90 3.59 -13.36
CA SER A 77 -7.53 2.37 -14.08
C SER A 77 -6.85 1.32 -13.21
N ALA A 78 -6.66 1.55 -11.91
CA ALA A 78 -6.00 0.59 -11.04
C ALA A 78 -6.99 -0.46 -10.48
N ASP A 79 -6.55 -1.71 -10.46
CA ASP A 79 -7.25 -2.80 -9.76
C ASP A 79 -6.78 -2.89 -8.29
N LEU A 80 -5.52 -2.48 -8.05
CA LEU A 80 -4.90 -2.37 -6.74
C LEU A 80 -4.26 -0.98 -6.57
N ILE A 81 -4.57 -0.31 -5.46
CA ILE A 81 -3.97 0.96 -5.07
C ILE A 81 -3.26 0.75 -3.74
N VAL A 82 -1.96 1.06 -3.67
CA VAL A 82 -1.16 0.91 -2.45
C VAL A 82 -0.57 2.24 -2.02
N ASN A 83 -1.00 2.76 -0.87
CA ASN A 83 -0.37 3.94 -0.28
C ASN A 83 0.88 3.54 0.49
N CYS A 84 2.03 3.98 -0.01
CA CYS A 84 3.35 3.84 0.61
C CYS A 84 3.90 5.19 1.12
N THR A 85 3.08 6.24 1.14
CA THR A 85 3.44 7.54 1.73
C THR A 85 3.16 7.56 3.22
N SER A 86 3.53 8.66 3.89
CA SER A 86 3.16 8.92 5.29
C SER A 86 1.94 9.85 5.41
N VAL A 87 1.23 10.13 4.31
CA VAL A 87 -0.02 10.93 4.34
C VAL A 87 -1.09 10.11 5.05
N GLY A 88 -1.83 10.75 5.97
CA GLY A 88 -2.83 10.10 6.80
C GLY A 88 -2.29 9.44 8.08
N MET A 89 -0.97 9.50 8.32
CA MET A 89 -0.35 8.94 9.52
C MET A 89 -0.47 9.89 10.72
N SER A 90 -0.89 9.38 11.88
CA SER A 90 -0.99 10.20 13.10
C SER A 90 0.34 10.81 13.49
N HIS A 91 0.32 12.10 13.85
CA HIS A 91 1.51 12.93 14.13
C HIS A 91 2.49 13.03 12.95
N GLY A 92 2.06 12.65 11.74
CA GLY A 92 2.78 12.84 10.50
C GLY A 92 2.62 14.26 9.93
N PRO A 93 3.33 14.57 8.84
CA PRO A 93 3.28 15.90 8.21
C PRO A 93 1.93 16.25 7.58
N ASP A 94 1.08 15.26 7.30
CA ASP A 94 -0.25 15.44 6.71
C ASP A 94 -1.23 14.40 7.27
N GLU A 95 -1.47 14.47 8.59
CA GLU A 95 -2.28 13.51 9.36
C GLU A 95 -3.74 13.41 8.87
N TYR A 96 -4.32 14.50 8.38
CA TYR A 96 -5.72 14.56 7.94
C TYR A 96 -5.87 14.48 6.41
N GLY A 97 -4.76 14.44 5.67
CA GLY A 97 -4.75 14.34 4.23
C GLY A 97 -5.03 12.92 3.74
N SER A 98 -5.48 12.83 2.49
CA SER A 98 -5.59 11.58 1.74
C SER A 98 -4.93 11.78 0.37
N PRO A 99 -4.13 10.82 -0.12
CA PRO A 99 -3.52 10.94 -1.44
C PRO A 99 -4.54 10.78 -2.59
N LEU A 100 -5.73 10.25 -2.32
CA LEU A 100 -6.84 10.12 -3.27
C LEU A 100 -8.16 10.47 -2.59
N SER A 101 -9.08 11.08 -3.33
CA SER A 101 -10.49 11.24 -2.93
C SER A 101 -11.35 10.08 -3.45
N ALA A 102 -12.53 9.89 -2.84
CA ALA A 102 -13.41 8.78 -3.15
C ALA A 102 -13.85 8.72 -4.63
N ASP A 103 -13.99 9.86 -5.30
CA ASP A 103 -14.34 9.96 -6.72
C ASP A 103 -13.23 9.48 -7.66
N GLN A 104 -11.99 9.39 -7.18
CA GLN A 104 -10.85 8.88 -7.94
C GLN A 104 -10.65 7.36 -7.76
N ILE A 105 -11.34 6.74 -6.79
CA ILE A 105 -11.16 5.34 -6.43
C ILE A 105 -12.25 4.49 -7.08
N PRO A 106 -11.91 3.52 -7.96
CA PRO A 106 -12.89 2.58 -8.48
C PRO A 106 -13.48 1.71 -7.36
N ALA A 107 -14.80 1.52 -7.36
CA ALA A 107 -15.47 0.64 -6.41
C ALA A 107 -15.00 -0.83 -6.49
N THR A 108 -14.44 -1.22 -7.63
CA THR A 108 -13.87 -2.56 -7.86
C THR A 108 -12.43 -2.70 -7.37
N ALA A 109 -11.77 -1.60 -7.02
CA ALA A 109 -10.36 -1.62 -6.62
C ALA A 109 -10.19 -2.15 -5.19
N ILE A 110 -9.00 -2.66 -4.92
CA ILE A 110 -8.49 -2.86 -3.56
C ILE A 110 -7.58 -1.69 -3.22
N VAL A 111 -7.88 -0.99 -2.13
CA VAL A 111 -7.03 0.06 -1.55
C VAL A 111 -6.33 -0.52 -0.33
N ASN A 112 -5.00 -0.52 -0.35
CA ASN A 112 -4.15 -0.98 0.74
C ASN A 112 -3.29 0.18 1.25
N ASP A 113 -3.43 0.54 2.51
CA ASP A 113 -2.64 1.60 3.13
C ASP A 113 -1.56 0.98 4.03
N VAL A 114 -0.27 1.29 3.80
CA VAL A 114 0.79 0.78 4.68
C VAL A 114 0.79 1.48 6.04
N VAL A 115 0.12 2.62 6.16
CA VAL A 115 -0.09 3.31 7.43
C VAL A 115 -0.98 2.45 8.32
N TYR A 116 -0.49 2.18 9.54
CA TYR A 116 -1.18 1.39 10.56
C TYR A 116 -1.58 2.21 11.80
N ASN A 117 -1.20 3.48 11.85
CA ASN A 117 -1.61 4.42 12.90
C ASN A 117 -2.01 5.77 12.27
N PRO A 118 -3.29 6.15 12.30
CA PRO A 118 -4.41 5.44 12.94
C PRO A 118 -4.80 4.17 12.17
N LEU A 119 -5.63 3.29 12.78
CA LEU A 119 -6.15 2.10 12.11
C LEU A 119 -7.06 2.46 10.92
N GLU A 120 -7.82 3.55 11.05
CA GLU A 120 -8.69 4.07 10.01
C GLU A 120 -8.15 5.41 9.50
N THR A 121 -7.31 5.36 8.48
CA THR A 121 -6.70 6.54 7.85
C THR A 121 -7.73 7.29 6.98
N PRO A 122 -7.47 8.55 6.63
CA PRO A 122 -8.29 9.27 5.65
C PRO A 122 -8.46 8.52 4.32
N LEU A 123 -7.41 7.85 3.82
CA LEU A 123 -7.48 7.06 2.59
C LEU A 123 -8.41 5.85 2.74
N ILE A 124 -8.33 5.13 3.86
CA ILE A 124 -9.24 4.02 4.16
C ILE A 124 -10.69 4.50 4.17
N LYS A 125 -10.97 5.68 4.75
CA LYS A 125 -12.30 6.31 4.71
C LYS A 125 -12.74 6.64 3.28
N GLN A 126 -11.85 7.21 2.46
CA GLN A 126 -12.16 7.51 1.05
C GLN A 126 -12.48 6.23 0.25
N ALA A 127 -11.72 5.16 0.48
CA ALA A 127 -11.96 3.85 -0.14
C ALA A 127 -13.33 3.27 0.26
N GLN A 128 -13.70 3.36 1.54
CA GLN A 128 -15.01 2.92 2.03
C GLN A 128 -16.16 3.75 1.41
N ILE A 129 -16.01 5.07 1.29
CA ILE A 129 -16.98 5.96 0.63
C ILE A 129 -17.14 5.56 -0.84
N ALA A 130 -16.04 5.23 -1.52
CA ALA A 130 -16.02 4.73 -2.89
C ALA A 130 -16.58 3.30 -3.02
N LYS A 131 -16.86 2.61 -1.90
CA LYS A 131 -17.25 1.19 -1.80
C LYS A 131 -16.18 0.22 -2.30
N ALA A 132 -14.93 0.66 -2.34
CA ALA A 132 -13.78 -0.17 -2.63
C ALA A 132 -13.43 -1.06 -1.43
N THR A 133 -12.68 -2.13 -1.67
CA THR A 133 -12.14 -2.95 -0.58
C THR A 133 -10.99 -2.19 0.08
N ALA A 134 -11.07 -1.92 1.37
CA ALA A 134 -10.06 -1.15 2.11
C ALA A 134 -9.29 -2.04 3.09
N LEU A 135 -7.95 -2.02 3.01
CA LEU A 135 -7.04 -2.81 3.84
C LEU A 135 -6.04 -1.88 4.53
N GLY A 136 -5.98 -1.93 5.87
CA GLY A 136 -5.04 -1.12 6.65
C GLY A 136 -3.67 -1.77 6.84
N GLY A 137 -2.72 -1.00 7.35
CA GLY A 137 -1.31 -1.39 7.41
C GLY A 137 -0.95 -2.37 8.52
N LEU A 138 -1.86 -2.63 9.47
CA LEU A 138 -1.55 -3.42 10.67
C LEU A 138 -1.10 -4.83 10.32
N HIS A 139 -1.77 -5.48 9.36
CA HIS A 139 -1.37 -6.79 8.89
C HIS A 139 0.02 -6.75 8.25
N MET A 140 0.33 -5.73 7.43
CA MET A 140 1.67 -5.60 6.87
C MET A 140 2.74 -5.48 7.95
N LEU A 141 2.49 -4.67 8.99
CA LEU A 141 3.38 -4.53 10.15
C LEU A 141 3.62 -5.87 10.85
N VAL A 142 2.57 -6.68 11.06
CA VAL A 142 2.69 -7.96 11.78
C VAL A 142 3.36 -9.01 10.91
N TYR A 143 2.98 -9.16 9.64
CA TYR A 143 3.53 -10.20 8.77
C TYR A 143 5.01 -10.01 8.44
N GLN A 144 5.51 -8.76 8.37
CA GLN A 144 6.97 -8.59 8.29
C GLN A 144 7.70 -9.08 9.56
N GLY A 145 7.07 -8.92 10.72
CA GLY A 145 7.57 -9.42 12.01
C GLY A 145 7.54 -10.95 12.07
N VAL A 146 6.47 -11.56 11.56
CA VAL A 146 6.32 -13.02 11.40
C VAL A 146 7.48 -13.59 10.59
N LEU A 147 7.73 -13.02 9.41
CA LEU A 147 8.82 -13.45 8.53
C LEU A 147 10.19 -13.30 9.21
N SER A 148 10.42 -12.17 9.90
CA SER A 148 11.68 -11.92 10.61
C SER A 148 11.89 -12.91 11.76
N PHE A 149 10.84 -13.18 12.55
CA PHE A 149 10.87 -14.15 13.64
C PHE A 149 11.21 -15.55 13.12
N GLN A 150 10.55 -16.00 12.06
CA GLN A 150 10.80 -17.30 11.42
C GLN A 150 12.24 -17.39 10.89
N MET A 151 12.74 -16.34 10.25
CA MET A 151 14.11 -16.31 9.71
C MET A 151 15.17 -16.38 10.81
N TRP A 152 14.97 -15.71 11.95
CA TRP A 152 15.96 -15.68 13.03
C TRP A 152 15.93 -16.90 13.93
N THR A 153 14.74 -17.44 14.19
CA THR A 153 14.56 -18.52 15.17
C THR A 153 14.45 -19.89 14.54
N GLY A 154 14.09 -19.96 13.25
CA GLY A 154 13.72 -21.21 12.57
C GLY A 154 12.40 -21.81 13.07
N GLN A 155 11.63 -21.09 13.89
CA GLN A 155 10.36 -21.55 14.45
C GLN A 155 9.18 -20.84 13.78
N ASP A 156 8.03 -21.51 13.74
CA ASP A 156 6.79 -20.89 13.29
C ASP A 156 6.40 -19.74 14.21
N ALA A 157 6.09 -18.58 13.63
CA ALA A 157 5.65 -17.44 14.39
C ALA A 157 4.21 -17.64 14.89
N PRO A 158 3.89 -17.27 16.13
CA PRO A 158 2.52 -17.30 16.65
C PRO A 158 1.71 -16.12 16.11
N VAL A 159 1.27 -16.22 14.84
CA VAL A 159 0.64 -15.11 14.09
C VAL A 159 -0.54 -14.48 14.85
N ASP A 160 -1.43 -15.31 15.40
CA ASP A 160 -2.62 -14.83 16.13
C ASP A 160 -2.23 -14.00 17.36
N VAL A 161 -1.21 -14.45 18.11
CA VAL A 161 -0.70 -13.72 19.29
C VAL A 161 -0.09 -12.38 18.88
N MET A 162 0.65 -12.36 17.77
CA MET A 162 1.26 -11.13 17.27
C MET A 162 0.21 -10.13 16.78
N LEU A 163 -0.84 -10.60 16.09
CA LEU A 163 -1.95 -9.77 15.65
C LEU A 163 -2.76 -9.22 16.83
N GLU A 164 -3.10 -10.06 17.81
CA GLU A 164 -3.83 -9.65 19.00
C GLU A 164 -3.07 -8.57 19.78
N ALA A 165 -1.76 -8.79 20.00
CA ALA A 165 -0.91 -7.83 20.69
C ALA A 165 -0.83 -6.49 19.93
N ALA A 166 -0.62 -6.51 18.62
CA ALA A 166 -0.54 -5.30 17.81
C ALA A 166 -1.88 -4.54 17.77
N THR A 167 -2.99 -5.26 17.64
CA THR A 167 -4.35 -4.68 17.63
C THR A 167 -4.66 -3.99 18.96
N LYS A 168 -4.37 -4.66 20.09
CA LYS A 168 -4.58 -4.10 21.43
C LYS A 168 -3.76 -2.83 21.66
N GLU A 169 -2.51 -2.83 21.21
CA GLU A 169 -1.63 -1.66 21.30
C GLU A 169 -2.18 -0.49 20.46
N MET A 170 -2.60 -0.73 19.22
CA MET A 170 -3.17 0.33 18.37
C MET A 170 -4.48 0.90 18.93
N ALA A 171 -5.33 0.05 19.52
CA ALA A 171 -6.55 0.49 20.19
C ALA A 171 -6.25 1.43 21.38
N SER A 172 -5.17 1.17 22.12
CA SER A 172 -4.76 2.02 23.25
C SER A 172 -4.21 3.39 22.83
N ARG A 173 -3.70 3.52 21.61
CA ARG A 173 -3.15 4.78 21.06
C ARG A 173 -4.22 5.66 20.42
N SER A 174 -5.36 5.07 20.08
CA SER A 174 -6.51 5.77 19.49
C SER A 174 -7.50 6.28 20.55
N ALA A 175 -7.26 5.95 21.84
CA ALA A 175 -8.04 6.37 23.00
C ALA A 175 -7.41 7.59 23.68
#